data_AF-R4JYL3-F1
#
_entry.id   AF-R4JYL3-F1
#
_cell.length_a   1.000
_cell.length_b   1.000
_cell.length_c   1.000
_cell.angle_alpha   90.00
_cell.angle_beta   90.00
_cell.angle_gamma   90.00
#
_symmetry.space_group_name_H-M   'P 1'
#
loop_
_entity.id
_entity.type
_entity.pdbx_description
1 polymer ?
#
loop_
_entity_poly.entity_id
_entity_poly.type
_entity_poly.pdbx_seq_one_letter_code
_entity_poly.pdbx_strand_id
1 'polypeptide(L)' 'MEAKIGTIKTQISEFTIRDNEIARIIKDALKQQGFDLEVKPVIDVSTQFFIGEEFKVFRTE' A
#
# COMPACT_ATOMS: atom_id res chain seq x y z
N MET A 1 -16.07 -21.59 -22.76
CA MET A 1 -15.38 -21.69 -21.46
C MET A 1 -15.13 -20.27 -21.01
N GLU A 2 -15.89 -19.77 -20.03
CA GLU A 2 -15.72 -18.42 -19.47
C GLU A 2 -14.50 -18.43 -18.55
N ALA A 3 -13.43 -17.74 -18.94
CA ALA A 3 -12.33 -17.45 -18.05
C ALA A 3 -12.85 -16.50 -16.97
N LYS A 4 -12.99 -16.97 -15.73
CA LYS A 4 -13.04 -16.08 -14.57
C LYS A 4 -11.66 -15.43 -14.48
N ILE A 5 -11.52 -14.25 -15.06
CA ILE A 5 -10.35 -13.40 -14.86
C ILE A 5 -10.40 -13.02 -13.38
N GLY A 6 -9.71 -13.80 -12.54
CA GLY A 6 -9.40 -13.36 -11.19
C GLY A 6 -8.57 -12.10 -11.34
N THR A 7 -9.04 -10.99 -10.80
CA THR A 7 -8.34 -9.70 -10.86
C THR A 7 -6.89 -9.90 -10.39
N ILE A 8 -5.93 -9.75 -11.31
CA ILE A 8 -4.51 -9.90 -10.97
C ILE A 8 -4.10 -8.59 -10.30
N LYS A 9 -3.78 -8.67 -9.02
CA LYS A 9 -3.14 -7.56 -8.29
C LYS A 9 -1.64 -7.67 -8.48
N THR A 10 -1.08 -6.87 -9.37
CA THR A 10 0.38 -6.80 -9.56
C THR A 10 0.91 -5.67 -8.69
N GLN A 11 1.82 -5.99 -7.75
CA GLN A 11 2.52 -4.97 -6.97
C GLN A 11 3.44 -4.19 -7.90
N ILE A 12 3.22 -2.88 -7.99
CA ILE A 12 4.02 -1.98 -8.84
C ILE A 12 4.99 -1.12 -8.04
N SER A 13 4.76 -0.98 -6.73
CA SER A 13 5.63 -0.16 -5.89
C SER A 13 5.53 -0.54 -4.41
N GLU A 14 6.59 -0.25 -3.67
CA GLU A 14 6.68 -0.39 -2.22
C GLU A 14 7.50 0.76 -1.66
N PHE A 15 7.00 1.41 -0.61
CA PHE A 15 7.73 2.44 0.10
C PHE A 15 7.22 2.58 1.53
N THR A 16 8.09 3.00 2.44
CA THR A 16 7.74 3.27 3.84
C THR A 16 7.65 4.76 4.08
N ILE A 17 6.55 5.20 4.68
CA ILE A 17 6.34 6.58 5.09
C ILE A 17 6.32 6.62 6.61
N ARG A 18 7.23 7.39 7.19
CA ARG A 18 7.26 7.62 8.65
C ARG A 18 6.28 8.69 9.10
N ASP A 19 5.90 9.55 8.17
CA ASP A 19 5.07 10.72 8.42
C ASP A 19 3.59 10.45 8.11
N ASN A 20 2.76 10.40 9.15
CA ASN A 20 1.34 10.04 9.03
C ASN A 20 0.55 10.99 8.11
N GLU A 21 0.96 12.26 8.01
CA GLU A 21 0.29 13.23 7.14
C GLU A 21 0.55 12.89 5.66
N ILE A 22 1.81 12.62 5.32
CA ILE A 22 2.23 12.23 3.96
C ILE A 22 1.59 10.89 3.56
N ALA A 23 1.55 9.93 4.49
CA ALA A 23 0.87 8.64 4.35
C ALA A 23 -0.59 8.82 3.93
N ARG A 24 -1.30 9.75 4.58
CA ARG A 24 -2.70 10.05 4.28
C ARG A 24 -2.88 10.67 2.89
N ILE A 25 -2.02 11.62 2.52
CA ILE A 25 -2.05 12.28 1.20
C ILE A 25 -1.85 11.26 0.09
N ILE A 26 -0.84 10.39 0.23
CA ILE A 26 -0.49 9.39 -0.78
C ILE A 26 -1.61 8.33 -0.89
N LYS A 27 -2.18 7.90 0.23
CA LYS A 27 -3.32 6.99 0.23
C LYS A 27 -4.50 7.56 -0.57
N ASP A 28 -4.81 8.83 -0.38
CA ASP A 28 -5.91 9.48 -1.08
C ASP A 28 -5.61 9.65 -2.58
N ALA A 29 -4.40 10.13 -2.92
CA ALA A 29 -3.98 10.33 -4.29
C ALA A 29 -3.93 9.04 -5.12
N LEU A 30 -3.44 7.94 -4.53
CA LEU A 30 -3.38 6.64 -5.21
C LEU A 30 -4.76 6.00 -5.33
N LYS A 31 -5.61 6.15 -4.32
CA LYS A 31 -7.02 5.72 -4.38
C LYS A 31 -7.81 6.47 -5.45
N GLN A 32 -7.60 7.79 -5.59
CA GLN A 32 -8.21 8.61 -6.64
C GLN A 32 -7.79 8.17 -8.05
N GLN A 33 -6.55 7.68 -8.21
CA GLN A 33 -6.05 7.12 -9.46
C GLN A 33 -6.52 5.68 -9.74
N GLY A 34 -7.27 5.07 -8.83
CA GLY A 34 -7.76 3.70 -8.98
C GLY A 34 -6.73 2.62 -8.66
N PHE A 35 -5.64 2.98 -7.96
CA PHE A 35 -4.70 1.98 -7.44
C PHE A 35 -5.22 1.36 -6.15
N ASP A 36 -4.94 0.08 -5.98
CA ASP A 36 -5.21 -0.66 -4.74
C ASP A 36 -3.97 -0.54 -3.83
N LEU A 37 -4.20 -0.35 -2.53
CA LEU A 37 -3.15 -0.03 -1.58
C LEU A 37 -3.25 -0.94 -0.37
N GLU A 38 -2.15 -1.59 -0.02
CA GLU A 38 -2.02 -2.29 1.26
C GLU A 38 -1.11 -1.46 2.16
N VAL A 39 -1.64 -1.07 3.32
CA VAL A 39 -0.89 -0.30 4.34
C VAL A 39 -0.61 -1.22 5.51
N LYS A 40 0.66 -1.37 5.88
CA LYS A 40 1.11 -2.18 7.01
C LYS A 40 1.88 -1.30 7.99
N PRO A 41 1.55 -1.32 9.29
CA PRO A 41 2.36 -0.61 10.28
C PRO A 41 3.74 -1.27 10.36
N VAL A 42 4.80 -0.48 10.20
CA VAL A 42 6.17 -0.90 10.42
C VAL A 42 6.52 -0.64 11.88
N ILE A 43 6.64 -1.73 12.62
CA ILE A 43 7.01 -1.72 14.03
C ILE A 43 8.41 -2.28 14.13
N ASP A 44 9.30 -1.55 14.81
CA ASP A 44 10.61 -2.07 15.12
C ASP A 44 10.44 -3.20 16.13
N VAL A 45 10.65 -4.46 15.73
CA VAL A 45 10.47 -5.59 16.66
C VAL A 45 11.47 -5.59 17.81
N SER A 46 12.61 -4.91 17.64
CA SER A 46 13.66 -4.84 18.69
C SER A 46 13.26 -3.88 19.80
N THR A 47 12.58 -2.78 19.48
CA THR A 47 12.24 -1.72 20.42
C THR A 47 10.73 -1.59 20.66
N GLN A 48 9.89 -2.32 19.91
CA GLN A 48 8.43 -2.22 19.87
C GLN A 48 7.89 -0.82 19.56
N PHE A 49 8.73 0.07 19.02
CA PHE A 49 8.30 1.40 18.59
C PHE A 49 7.76 1.37 17.17
N PHE A 50 6.69 2.14 16.96
CA PHE A 50 6.18 2.42 15.64
C PHE A 50 7.18 3.29 14.86
N ILE A 51 7.65 2.79 13.72
CA ILE A 51 8.62 3.50 12.85
C ILE A 51 7.91 4.24 11.72
N GLY A 52 6.75 3.72 11.27
CA GLY A 52 6.00 4.28 10.15
C GLY A 52 5.00 3.30 9.58
N GLU A 53 4.51 3.60 8.38
CA GLU A 53 3.60 2.75 7.61
C GLU A 53 4.27 2.36 6.28
N GLU A 54 4.29 1.07 5.98
CA GLU A 54 4.67 0.52 4.68
C GLU A 54 3.46 0.53 3.76
N PHE A 55 3.63 1.14 2.59
CA PHE A 55 2.63 1.20 1.52
C PHE A 55 3.06 0.28 0.39
N LYS A 56 2.22 -0.69 0.06
CA LYS A 56 2.34 -1.49 -1.16
C LYS A 56 1.27 -1.05 -2.14
N VAL A 57 1.70 -0.63 -3.33
CA VAL A 57 0.82 -0.15 -4.40
C VAL A 57 0.61 -1.28 -5.39
N PHE A 58 -0.65 -1.62 -5.63
CA PHE A 58 -1.07 -2.63 -6.58
C PHE A 58 -1.83 -2.01 -7.72
N ARG A 59 -1.52 -2.47 -8.93
CA ARG A 59 -2.34 -2.23 -10.10
C ARG A 59 -3.22 -3.46 -10.31
N THR A 60 -4.52 -3.26 -10.41
CA THR A 60 -5.47 -4.26 -10.86
C THR A 60 -5.58 -4.17 -12.38
N GLU A 61 -5.23 -5.23 -13.09
CA GLU A 61 -5.37 -5.35 -14.55
C GLU A 61 -6.62 -6.15 -14.93
#